data_AF-A0A6S6S5D4-F1
#
_entry.id   AF-A0A6S6S5D4-F1
#
_cell.length_a   1.000
_cell.length_b   1.000
_cell.length_c   1.000
_cell.angle_alpha   90.00
_cell.angle_beta   90.00
_cell.angle_gamma   90.00
#
_symmetry.space_group_name_H-M   'P 1'
#
loop_
_entity.id
_entity.type
_entity.pdbx_description
1 polymer ?
#
loop_
_entity_poly.entity_id
_entity_poly.type
_entity_poly.pdbx_seq_one_letter_code
_entity_poly.pdbx_strand_id
1 'polypeptide(L)'
;MLDQNMNGSQVIDLLTISHFDQDHISGLGYLLSKFRVKTLLLPLVDDLAYRLFLAFEYSIATDSEHIEFFINPTEYLLRKYDSRIDNIILVPPSSSNIKGDEKVVNPESIENGNLSFKAIKTERYLNTLISTLSPKGSLLVQDIFQFIPYNDASLQLALTEKFINAVENQKDQIFKESGSSLDFKSIIDSIKELYDTEFGKSAKKRNIISLFLFASPLNHSSDRIEVSEYRDVIDINRDQDYLFSPYPKSKNATLYTGDGYLDKESRLKSLRDYIGEENFKRISCFQVMHHGARSCWYEGLASDIKPLISVFSADATRKRPGHPHGEVLRDFLPHSPVLVDKENNLSVKFY
;
A
#
# COMPACT_ATOMS: atom_id res chain seq x y z
N MET A 1 -11.37 6.76 -14.34
CA MET A 1 -12.77 6.83 -13.84
C MET A 1 -13.20 5.40 -13.54
N LEU A 2 -13.94 5.13 -12.46
CA LEU A 2 -14.59 3.83 -12.31
C LEU A 2 -15.76 3.80 -13.30
N ASP A 3 -15.71 2.81 -14.19
CA ASP A 3 -16.55 2.65 -15.36
C ASP A 3 -18.05 2.71 -15.03
N GLN A 4 -18.85 3.38 -15.87
CA GLN A 4 -20.30 3.60 -15.66
C GLN A 4 -21.14 2.32 -15.86
N ASN A 5 -20.51 1.16 -16.06
CA ASN A 5 -21.17 -0.12 -16.31
C ASN A 5 -21.15 -1.10 -15.11
N MET A 6 -20.92 -0.62 -13.89
CA MET A 6 -21.10 -1.44 -12.68
C MET A 6 -22.58 -1.55 -12.28
N ASN A 7 -23.39 -2.25 -13.09
CA ASN A 7 -24.75 -2.70 -12.73
C ASN A 7 -24.73 -3.97 -11.84
N GLY A 8 -23.56 -4.32 -11.29
CA GLY A 8 -23.39 -5.30 -10.22
C GLY A 8 -23.42 -4.64 -8.85
N SER A 9 -23.60 -5.43 -7.78
CA SER A 9 -23.60 -4.92 -6.41
C SER A 9 -22.42 -3.99 -6.14
N GLN A 10 -22.68 -2.84 -5.49
CA GLN A 10 -21.66 -1.85 -5.10
C GLN A 10 -20.75 -2.38 -3.97
N VAL A 11 -20.06 -3.49 -4.23
CA VAL A 11 -19.29 -4.23 -3.23
C VAL A 11 -17.89 -4.49 -3.77
N ILE A 12 -16.88 -4.16 -2.97
CA ILE A 12 -15.48 -4.51 -3.19
C ILE A 12 -15.13 -5.61 -2.18
N ASP A 13 -14.69 -6.76 -2.65
CA ASP A 13 -14.32 -7.88 -1.77
C ASP A 13 -13.05 -7.59 -0.96
N LEU A 14 -12.03 -7.03 -1.60
CA LEU A 14 -10.76 -6.64 -0.98
C LEU A 14 -10.32 -5.27 -1.50
N LEU A 15 -10.18 -4.31 -0.60
CA LEU A 15 -9.56 -3.01 -0.85
C LEU A 15 -8.25 -2.93 -0.08
N THR A 16 -7.15 -2.66 -0.77
CA THR A 16 -5.83 -2.51 -0.15
C THR A 16 -5.36 -1.07 -0.30
N ILE A 17 -4.85 -0.49 0.79
CA ILE A 17 -4.27 0.85 0.78
C ILE A 17 -2.77 0.74 0.93
N SER A 18 -2.02 1.27 -0.04
CA SER A 18 -0.57 1.22 -0.04
C SER A 18 0.03 2.11 1.05
N HIS A 19 -0.49 3.33 1.24
CA HIS A 19 0.04 4.28 2.22
C HIS A 19 -0.98 5.36 2.59
N PHE A 20 -0.62 6.18 3.57
CA PHE A 20 -1.51 7.15 4.21
C PHE A 20 -1.24 8.60 3.77
N ASP A 21 -1.05 8.86 2.48
CA ASP A 21 -1.00 10.24 1.96
C ASP A 21 -2.43 10.81 1.76
N GLN A 22 -2.55 12.12 1.69
CA GLN A 22 -3.82 12.85 1.66
C GLN A 22 -4.69 12.48 0.45
N ASP A 23 -4.09 12.26 -0.73
CA ASP A 23 -4.78 11.80 -1.93
C ASP A 23 -5.30 10.36 -1.77
N HIS A 24 -4.59 9.51 -1.01
CA HIS A 24 -5.01 8.15 -0.69
C HIS A 24 -6.14 8.12 0.34
N ILE A 25 -6.08 8.96 1.39
CA ILE A 25 -7.16 9.09 2.39
C ILE A 25 -8.44 9.62 1.75
N SER A 26 -8.32 10.62 0.86
CA SER A 26 -9.48 11.17 0.14
C SER A 26 -10.03 10.21 -0.91
N GLY A 27 -9.16 9.47 -1.63
CA GLY A 27 -9.55 8.40 -2.54
C GLY A 27 -10.28 7.25 -1.85
N LEU A 28 -9.79 6.82 -0.68
CA LEU A 28 -10.47 5.84 0.17
C LEU A 28 -11.85 6.35 0.61
N GLY A 29 -11.94 7.61 1.04
CA GLY A 29 -13.23 8.21 1.40
C GLY A 29 -14.24 8.23 0.25
N TYR A 30 -13.79 8.56 -0.97
CA TYR A 30 -14.63 8.48 -2.15
C TYR A 30 -15.12 7.06 -2.43
N LEU A 31 -14.22 6.07 -2.37
CA LEU A 31 -14.60 4.66 -2.55
C LEU A 31 -15.60 4.21 -1.49
N LEU A 32 -15.35 4.50 -0.22
CA LEU A 32 -16.25 4.16 0.89
C LEU A 32 -17.57 4.92 0.87
N SER A 33 -17.67 6.05 0.15
CA SER A 33 -18.96 6.72 -0.08
C SER A 33 -19.83 5.97 -1.10
N LYS A 34 -19.21 5.23 -2.04
CA LYS A 34 -19.89 4.58 -3.18
C LYS A 34 -20.00 3.06 -3.10
N PHE A 35 -19.05 2.40 -2.45
CA PHE A 35 -18.97 0.95 -2.33
C PHE A 35 -19.00 0.51 -0.87
N ARG A 36 -19.55 -0.66 -0.60
CA ARG A 36 -19.29 -1.42 0.63
C ARG A 36 -18.03 -2.26 0.42
N VAL A 37 -17.16 -2.32 1.40
CA VAL A 37 -15.90 -3.05 1.35
C VAL A 37 -16.01 -4.23 2.31
N LYS A 38 -15.89 -5.46 1.81
CA LYS A 38 -15.91 -6.64 2.70
C LYS A 38 -14.63 -6.73 3.52
N THR A 39 -13.47 -6.46 2.92
CA THR A 39 -12.19 -6.48 3.61
C THR A 39 -11.34 -5.28 3.21
N LEU A 40 -10.94 -4.47 4.18
CA LEU A 40 -9.97 -3.39 4.01
C LEU A 40 -8.62 -3.82 4.59
N LEU A 41 -7.59 -3.86 3.75
CA LEU A 41 -6.22 -4.21 4.12
C LEU A 41 -5.39 -2.93 4.29
N LEU A 42 -4.86 -2.70 5.50
CA LEU A 42 -4.10 -1.51 5.86
C LEU A 42 -2.71 -1.87 6.42
N PRO A 43 -1.67 -1.06 6.17
CA PRO A 43 -0.41 -1.19 6.89
C PRO A 43 -0.61 -0.85 8.37
N LEU A 44 -0.06 -1.68 9.26
CA LEU A 44 -0.04 -1.44 10.69
C LEU A 44 1.13 -0.54 11.07
N VAL A 45 0.84 0.45 11.90
CA VAL A 45 1.80 1.43 12.43
C VAL A 45 1.48 1.63 13.91
N ASP A 46 1.98 0.76 14.77
CA ASP A 46 1.53 0.70 16.17
C ASP A 46 1.89 1.95 16.99
N ASP A 47 3.06 2.54 16.71
CA ASP A 47 3.59 3.68 17.45
C ASP A 47 2.83 4.99 17.08
N LEU A 48 2.15 5.58 18.07
CA LEU A 48 1.43 6.85 17.91
C LEU A 48 2.39 8.01 17.54
N ALA A 49 3.57 8.05 18.15
CA ALA A 49 4.56 9.06 17.82
C ALA A 49 4.97 8.93 16.35
N TYR A 50 5.17 7.71 15.87
CA TYR A 50 5.50 7.51 14.45
C TYR A 50 4.36 7.91 13.51
N ARG A 51 3.10 7.65 13.88
CA ARG A 51 1.95 8.11 13.08
C ARG A 51 1.82 9.63 13.05
N LEU A 52 2.02 10.31 14.17
CA LEU A 52 2.03 11.78 14.22
C LEU A 52 3.21 12.36 13.43
N PHE A 53 4.38 11.73 13.54
CA PHE A 53 5.54 12.07 12.72
C PHE A 53 5.20 12.00 11.22
N LEU A 54 4.56 10.93 10.76
CA LEU A 54 4.12 10.79 9.37
C LEU A 54 3.09 11.85 8.98
N ALA A 55 2.12 12.15 9.85
CA ALA A 55 1.15 13.20 9.59
C ALA A 55 1.82 14.55 9.34
N PHE A 56 2.88 14.88 10.09
CA PHE A 56 3.63 16.12 9.89
C PHE A 56 4.54 16.08 8.65
N GLU A 57 5.14 14.94 8.32
CA GLU A 57 5.84 14.75 7.03
C GLU A 57 4.88 14.92 5.83
N TYR A 58 3.64 14.45 5.92
CA TYR A 58 2.60 14.70 4.92
C TYR A 58 1.97 16.09 5.03
N SER A 59 2.51 16.97 5.89
CA SER A 59 2.02 18.34 6.09
C SER A 59 0.53 18.44 6.45
N ILE A 60 0.00 17.42 7.13
CA ILE A 60 -1.37 17.41 7.64
C ILE A 60 -1.53 18.54 8.65
N ALA A 61 -2.62 19.30 8.51
CA ALA A 61 -2.94 20.40 9.42
C ALA A 61 -3.43 19.84 10.76
N THR A 62 -2.99 20.47 11.86
CA THR A 62 -3.25 20.02 13.24
C THR A 62 -4.70 20.16 13.66
N ASP A 63 -5.45 20.99 12.96
CA ASP A 63 -6.89 21.21 13.11
C ASP A 63 -7.74 20.52 12.04
N SER A 64 -7.12 19.74 11.14
CA SER A 64 -7.86 19.00 10.13
C SER A 64 -8.38 17.68 10.68
N GLU A 65 -9.58 17.29 10.24
CA GLU A 65 -10.16 15.96 10.53
C GLU A 65 -9.23 14.80 10.09
N HIS A 66 -8.33 15.05 9.12
CA HIS A 66 -7.35 14.07 8.66
C HIS A 66 -6.30 13.71 9.72
N ILE A 67 -6.03 14.57 10.71
CA ILE A 67 -5.08 14.21 11.79
C ILE A 67 -5.60 13.06 12.64
N GLU A 68 -6.92 12.96 12.81
CA GLU A 68 -7.57 11.88 13.57
C GLU A 68 -7.34 10.51 12.92
N PHE A 69 -7.26 10.47 11.58
CA PHE A 69 -6.90 9.26 10.87
C PHE A 69 -5.51 8.75 11.29
N PHE A 70 -4.55 9.62 11.55
CA PHE A 70 -3.22 9.19 12.02
C PHE A 70 -3.24 8.78 13.51
N ILE A 71 -4.10 9.38 14.32
CA ILE A 71 -4.23 9.05 15.76
C ILE A 71 -4.90 7.70 15.99
N ASN A 72 -5.94 7.38 15.23
CA ASN A 72 -6.57 6.06 15.25
C ASN A 72 -7.23 5.76 13.88
N PRO A 73 -6.47 5.20 12.92
CA PRO A 73 -6.98 4.98 11.56
C PRO A 73 -8.25 4.14 11.54
N THR A 74 -8.26 3.06 12.32
CA THR A 74 -9.37 2.11 12.39
C THR A 74 -10.62 2.77 12.97
N GLU A 75 -10.52 3.43 14.12
CA GLU A 75 -11.66 4.10 14.74
C GLU A 75 -12.18 5.26 13.88
N TYR A 76 -11.28 6.07 13.29
CA TYR A 76 -11.67 7.13 12.37
C TYR A 76 -12.49 6.57 11.20
N LEU A 77 -12.03 5.48 10.57
CA LEU A 77 -12.71 4.88 9.43
C LEU A 77 -14.08 4.34 9.82
N LEU A 78 -14.18 3.64 10.96
CA LEU A 78 -15.43 3.05 11.42
C LEU A 78 -16.45 4.10 11.88
N ARG A 79 -15.98 5.18 12.51
CA ARG A 79 -16.82 6.32 12.91
C ARG A 79 -17.36 7.09 11.70
N LYS A 80 -16.49 7.35 10.70
CA LYS A 80 -16.82 8.18 9.54
C LYS A 80 -17.58 7.44 8.44
N TYR A 81 -17.27 6.16 8.25
CA TYR A 81 -17.84 5.31 7.21
C TYR A 81 -18.53 4.10 7.83
N ASP A 82 -19.41 4.35 8.80
CA ASP A 82 -20.13 3.31 9.52
C ASP A 82 -20.83 2.34 8.55
N SER A 83 -20.78 1.05 8.89
CA SER A 83 -21.39 -0.03 8.11
C SER A 83 -20.90 -0.15 6.65
N ARG A 84 -19.82 0.54 6.26
CA ARG A 84 -19.21 0.43 4.92
C ARG A 84 -18.08 -0.58 4.86
N ILE A 85 -17.53 -0.99 6.00
CA ILE A 85 -16.39 -1.91 6.09
C ILE A 85 -16.76 -3.09 6.99
N ASP A 86 -16.77 -4.30 6.42
CA ASP A 86 -17.13 -5.50 7.20
C ASP A 86 -15.95 -6.02 8.03
N ASN A 87 -14.73 -5.92 7.47
CA ASN A 87 -13.51 -6.42 8.10
C ASN A 87 -12.33 -5.51 7.80
N ILE A 88 -11.44 -5.32 8.78
CA ILE A 88 -10.16 -4.63 8.62
C ILE A 88 -9.04 -5.60 8.97
N ILE A 89 -8.08 -5.75 8.05
CA ILE A 89 -6.87 -6.53 8.27
C ILE A 89 -5.69 -5.57 8.35
N LEU A 90 -4.98 -5.61 9.48
CA LEU A 90 -3.79 -4.81 9.75
C LEU A 90 -2.54 -5.64 9.44
N VAL A 91 -1.68 -5.14 8.56
CA VAL A 91 -0.46 -5.83 8.13
C VAL A 91 0.73 -5.35 8.98
N PRO A 92 1.29 -6.17 9.89
CA PRO A 92 2.44 -5.77 10.69
C PRO A 92 3.66 -5.46 9.82
N PRO A 93 4.58 -4.61 10.28
CA PRO A 93 5.81 -4.35 9.53
C PRO A 93 6.61 -5.61 9.23
N SER A 94 7.17 -5.66 8.02
CA SER A 94 7.75 -6.89 7.46
C SER A 94 9.25 -7.06 7.70
N SER A 95 9.92 -6.04 8.26
CA SER A 95 11.34 -6.08 8.60
C SER A 95 11.61 -6.77 9.94
N SER A 96 12.60 -7.65 9.96
CA SER A 96 13.06 -8.49 11.09
C SER A 96 13.67 -7.76 12.29
N ASN A 97 13.64 -6.42 12.32
CA ASN A 97 14.24 -5.63 13.40
C ASN A 97 13.22 -5.09 14.42
N ILE A 98 11.95 -5.46 14.31
CA ILE A 98 11.01 -5.21 15.41
C ILE A 98 11.34 -6.20 16.53
N LYS A 99 11.62 -5.66 17.72
CA LYS A 99 11.62 -6.40 18.99
C LYS A 99 10.24 -7.06 19.14
N GLY A 100 10.09 -8.25 18.58
CA GLY A 100 8.79 -8.81 18.31
C GLY A 100 8.80 -10.06 17.42
N ASP A 101 9.96 -10.69 17.18
CA ASP A 101 10.06 -12.14 16.97
C ASP A 101 9.66 -12.90 18.26
N GLU A 102 8.67 -12.38 19.00
CA GLU A 102 7.90 -13.20 19.91
C GLU A 102 7.30 -14.28 19.04
N LYS A 103 7.81 -15.50 19.21
CA LYS A 103 7.24 -16.72 18.65
C LYS A 103 5.74 -16.66 18.91
N VAL A 104 4.95 -16.26 17.91
CA VAL A 104 3.50 -16.33 18.05
C VAL A 104 3.16 -17.80 18.09
N VAL A 105 2.86 -18.28 19.30
CA VAL A 105 2.51 -19.66 19.56
C VAL A 105 1.06 -19.83 19.10
N ASN A 106 0.88 -20.23 17.84
CA ASN A 106 -0.37 -20.57 17.17
C ASN A 106 -1.25 -19.38 16.69
N PRO A 107 -0.99 -18.85 15.48
CA PRO A 107 -1.94 -17.93 14.85
C PRO A 107 -3.29 -18.61 14.58
N GLU A 108 -4.37 -17.85 14.76
CA GLU A 108 -5.75 -18.28 14.50
C GLU A 108 -6.02 -18.30 12.99
N SER A 109 -6.69 -19.33 12.49
CA SER A 109 -7.16 -19.35 11.09
C SER A 109 -8.52 -18.68 11.00
N ILE A 110 -8.61 -17.62 10.19
CA ILE A 110 -9.83 -16.84 9.99
C ILE A 110 -10.37 -17.13 8.59
N GLU A 111 -11.66 -17.43 8.50
CA GLU A 111 -12.41 -17.54 7.26
C GLU A 111 -13.43 -16.40 7.17
N ASN A 112 -13.35 -15.61 6.11
CA ASN A 112 -14.18 -14.44 5.87
C ASN A 112 -14.76 -14.49 4.45
N GLY A 113 -15.84 -15.26 4.30
CA GLY A 113 -16.43 -15.55 3.01
C GLY A 113 -15.46 -16.32 2.12
N ASN A 114 -15.03 -15.70 1.02
CA ASN A 114 -14.09 -16.32 0.07
C ASN A 114 -12.62 -16.13 0.46
N LEU A 115 -12.34 -15.34 1.50
CA LEU A 115 -10.99 -14.98 1.92
C LEU A 115 -10.61 -15.73 3.20
N SER A 116 -9.46 -16.39 3.23
CA SER A 116 -8.91 -17.01 4.44
C SER A 116 -7.51 -16.50 4.74
N PHE A 117 -7.16 -16.41 6.03
CA PHE A 117 -5.84 -15.94 6.46
C PHE A 117 -5.53 -16.36 7.89
N LYS A 118 -4.29 -16.13 8.33
CA LYS A 118 -3.85 -16.38 9.70
C LYS A 118 -3.67 -15.07 10.46
N ALA A 119 -4.27 -14.96 11.63
CA ALA A 119 -4.23 -13.76 12.47
C ALA A 119 -3.51 -14.04 13.80
N ILE A 120 -2.83 -13.03 14.32
CA ILE A 120 -2.15 -13.09 15.64
C ILE A 120 -2.97 -12.40 16.73
N LYS A 121 -3.89 -11.53 16.32
CA LYS A 121 -4.84 -10.85 17.17
C LYS A 121 -6.11 -10.63 16.36
N THR A 122 -7.26 -10.84 16.97
CA THR A 122 -8.56 -10.53 16.39
C THR A 122 -9.42 -9.87 17.47
N GLU A 123 -10.06 -8.77 17.13
CA GLU A 123 -11.00 -8.05 17.99
C GLU A 123 -12.20 -7.56 17.19
N ARG A 124 -13.29 -7.24 17.88
CA ARG A 124 -14.52 -6.76 17.25
C ARG A 124 -14.80 -5.34 17.73
N TYR A 125 -14.96 -4.42 16.79
CA TYR A 125 -15.44 -3.07 17.05
C TYR A 125 -16.77 -2.89 16.35
N LEU A 126 -17.84 -2.69 17.13
CA LEU A 126 -19.22 -2.72 16.64
C LEU A 126 -19.49 -4.01 15.83
N ASN A 127 -19.80 -3.89 14.54
CA ASN A 127 -20.06 -5.04 13.65
C ASN A 127 -18.83 -5.45 12.82
N THR A 128 -17.72 -4.73 12.92
CA THR A 128 -16.52 -4.95 12.11
C THR A 128 -15.51 -5.82 12.85
N LEU A 129 -14.97 -6.83 12.15
CA LEU A 129 -13.84 -7.62 12.64
C LEU A 129 -12.53 -6.90 12.32
N ILE A 130 -11.66 -6.74 13.31
CA ILE A 130 -10.33 -6.17 13.13
C ILE A 130 -9.33 -7.27 13.48
N SER A 131 -8.50 -7.65 12.51
CA SER A 131 -7.49 -8.69 12.69
C SER A 131 -6.10 -8.20 12.32
N THR A 132 -5.11 -8.53 13.13
CA THR A 132 -3.70 -8.35 12.79
C THR A 132 -3.19 -9.60 12.10
N LEU A 133 -2.74 -9.45 10.85
CA LEU A 133 -2.21 -10.55 10.03
C LEU A 133 -0.96 -11.14 10.70
N SER A 134 -0.78 -12.45 10.60
CA SER A 134 0.46 -13.08 11.05
C SER A 134 1.69 -12.57 10.28
N PRO A 135 2.86 -12.42 10.93
CA PRO A 135 4.09 -12.11 10.21
C PRO A 135 4.34 -13.12 9.08
N LYS A 136 4.72 -12.62 7.91
CA LYS A 136 4.85 -13.42 6.67
C LYS A 136 3.56 -14.14 6.25
N GLY A 137 2.41 -13.65 6.71
CA GLY A 137 1.10 -14.16 6.35
C GLY A 137 0.70 -13.79 4.93
N SER A 138 -0.23 -14.57 4.39
CA SER A 138 -0.89 -14.30 3.13
C SER A 138 -2.40 -14.33 3.32
N LEU A 139 -3.13 -13.73 2.37
CA LEU A 139 -4.56 -13.87 2.23
C LEU A 139 -4.83 -14.82 1.07
N LEU A 140 -5.60 -15.87 1.28
CA LEU A 140 -5.98 -16.83 0.26
C LEU A 140 -7.42 -16.57 -0.19
N VAL A 141 -7.66 -16.58 -1.50
CA VAL A 141 -9.00 -16.55 -2.07
C VAL A 141 -9.33 -17.95 -2.54
N GLN A 142 -10.27 -18.60 -1.84
CA GLN A 142 -10.77 -19.95 -2.13
C GLN A 142 -9.67 -20.99 -2.43
N ASP A 143 -8.49 -20.86 -1.80
CA ASP A 143 -7.33 -21.72 -2.04
C ASP A 143 -6.92 -21.88 -3.51
N ILE A 144 -7.20 -20.86 -4.34
CA ILE A 144 -6.78 -20.81 -5.75
C ILE A 144 -5.90 -19.60 -6.06
N PHE A 145 -5.97 -18.57 -5.22
CA PHE A 145 -5.24 -17.32 -5.39
C PHE A 145 -4.72 -16.82 -4.05
N GLN A 146 -3.59 -16.11 -4.07
CA GLN A 146 -2.99 -15.53 -2.88
C GLN A 146 -2.61 -14.06 -3.06
N PHE A 147 -2.70 -13.34 -1.96
CA PHE A 147 -2.09 -12.04 -1.77
C PHE A 147 -1.04 -12.14 -0.66
N ILE A 148 0.18 -11.71 -0.94
CA ILE A 148 1.27 -11.60 0.05
C ILE A 148 1.55 -10.11 0.25
N PRO A 149 1.03 -9.49 1.32
CA PRO A 149 1.30 -8.10 1.62
C PRO A 149 2.67 -7.94 2.30
N TYR A 150 3.41 -6.92 1.91
CA TYR A 150 4.70 -6.57 2.50
C TYR A 150 4.66 -5.11 2.97
N ASN A 151 4.59 -4.91 4.29
CA ASN A 151 4.59 -3.59 4.91
C ASN A 151 6.04 -3.15 5.15
N ASP A 152 6.57 -2.31 4.26
CA ASP A 152 7.93 -1.79 4.37
C ASP A 152 8.01 -0.68 5.42
N ALA A 153 8.54 -1.02 6.60
CA ALA A 153 8.90 -0.06 7.63
C ALA A 153 10.41 0.21 7.70
N SER A 154 11.19 -0.13 6.66
CA SER A 154 12.64 0.11 6.63
C SER A 154 13.00 1.60 6.59
N LEU A 155 12.03 2.45 6.27
CA LEU A 155 12.11 3.90 6.34
C LEU A 155 11.60 4.47 7.67
N GLN A 156 11.21 3.63 8.63
CA GLN A 156 10.94 4.10 9.99
C GLN A 156 12.25 4.56 10.61
N LEU A 157 12.48 5.88 10.59
CA LEU A 157 13.58 6.46 11.33
C LEU A 157 13.42 6.14 12.82
N ALA A 158 14.56 6.01 13.49
CA ALA A 158 14.59 6.11 14.93
C ALA A 158 14.11 7.52 15.31
N LEU A 159 12.87 7.61 15.78
CA LEU A 159 12.37 8.82 16.43
C LEU A 159 13.28 9.17 17.60
N THR A 160 13.46 10.46 17.89
CA THR A 160 14.22 10.83 19.08
C THR A 160 13.45 10.42 20.33
N GLU A 161 14.15 9.95 21.37
CA GLU A 161 13.53 9.60 22.65
C GLU A 161 12.71 10.78 23.20
N LYS A 162 13.20 12.01 22.98
CA LYS A 162 12.50 13.24 23.35
C LYS A 162 11.14 13.38 22.67
N PHE A 163 11.06 13.10 21.36
CA PHE A 163 9.79 13.14 20.63
C PHE A 163 8.84 12.02 21.06
N ILE A 164 9.35 10.79 21.20
CA ILE A 164 8.56 9.64 21.68
C ILE A 164 7.97 9.95 23.06
N ASN A 165 8.80 10.39 24.01
CA ASN A 165 8.37 10.70 25.36
C ASN A 165 7.34 11.83 25.40
N ALA A 166 7.47 12.86 24.55
CA ALA A 166 6.50 13.95 24.49
C ALA A 166 5.11 13.45 24.05
N VAL A 167 5.06 12.57 23.04
CA VAL A 167 3.80 11.98 22.57
C VAL A 167 3.23 11.02 23.61
N GLU A 168 4.05 10.12 24.17
CA GLU A 168 3.60 9.14 25.16
C GLU A 168 3.07 9.82 26.45
N ASN A 169 3.68 10.92 26.90
CA ASN A 169 3.19 11.69 28.05
C ASN A 169 1.80 12.33 27.83
N GLN A 170 1.41 12.58 26.58
CA GLN A 170 0.13 13.20 26.23
C GLN A 170 -0.87 12.20 25.64
N LYS A 171 -0.48 10.92 25.49
CA LYS A 171 -1.25 9.87 24.81
C LYS A 171 -2.68 9.74 25.31
N ASP A 172 -2.87 9.65 26.62
CA ASP A 172 -4.21 9.49 27.20
C ASP A 172 -5.10 10.70 26.92
N GLN A 173 -4.53 11.91 26.88
CA GLN A 173 -5.26 13.14 26.52
C GLN A 173 -5.61 13.14 25.03
N ILE A 174 -4.67 12.75 24.17
CA ILE A 174 -4.88 12.63 22.71
C ILE A 174 -6.02 11.65 22.39
N PHE A 175 -6.12 10.53 23.09
CA PHE A 175 -7.19 9.54 22.87
C PHE A 175 -8.51 9.91 23.56
N LYS A 176 -8.48 10.67 24.66
CA LYS A 176 -9.67 11.10 25.38
C LYS A 176 -10.38 12.27 24.70
N GLU A 177 -9.61 13.16 24.09
CA GLU A 177 -10.13 14.32 23.38
C GLU A 177 -10.38 13.94 21.91
N SER A 178 -11.52 14.38 21.37
CA SER A 178 -11.88 14.14 19.98
C SER A 178 -12.02 15.46 19.22
N GLY A 179 -11.81 15.41 17.90
CA GLY A 179 -11.53 16.56 17.06
C GLY A 179 -12.49 17.74 17.21
N SER A 180 -11.88 18.93 17.29
CA SER A 180 -12.42 20.30 17.40
C SER A 180 -12.33 20.96 18.77
N SER A 181 -11.92 20.27 19.85
CA SER A 181 -11.64 20.97 21.11
C SER A 181 -10.38 21.85 20.97
N LEU A 182 -10.40 23.02 21.62
CA LEU A 182 -9.23 23.89 21.71
C LEU A 182 -8.04 23.17 22.37
N ASP A 183 -8.34 22.31 23.34
CA ASP A 183 -7.35 21.51 24.08
C ASP A 183 -6.63 20.51 23.16
N PHE A 184 -7.37 19.80 22.30
CA PHE A 184 -6.81 18.83 21.36
C PHE A 184 -5.89 19.50 20.36
N LYS A 185 -6.33 20.63 19.79
CA LYS A 185 -5.51 21.41 18.87
C LYS A 185 -4.22 21.89 19.55
N SER A 186 -4.32 22.40 20.77
CA SER A 186 -3.14 22.86 21.54
C SER A 186 -2.15 21.72 21.81
N ILE A 187 -2.65 20.52 22.10
CA ILE A 187 -1.83 19.32 22.29
C ILE A 187 -1.07 18.99 21.01
N ILE A 188 -1.77 18.84 19.88
CA ILE A 188 -1.14 18.47 18.59
C ILE A 188 -0.19 19.57 18.10
N ASP A 189 -0.53 20.85 18.28
CA ASP A 189 0.36 21.98 17.96
C ASP A 189 1.67 21.90 18.75
N SER A 190 1.61 21.59 20.06
CA SER A 190 2.81 21.45 20.89
C SER A 190 3.73 20.31 20.42
N ILE A 191 3.15 19.19 19.98
CA ILE A 191 3.90 18.06 19.43
C ILE A 191 4.50 18.45 18.07
N LYS A 192 3.78 19.21 17.24
CA LYS A 192 4.27 19.70 15.94
C LYS A 192 5.42 20.70 16.10
N GLU A 193 5.37 21.59 17.07
CA GLU A 193 6.48 22.50 17.39
C GLU A 193 7.75 21.74 17.79
N LEU A 194 7.59 20.65 18.56
CA LEU A 194 8.70 19.77 18.90
C LEU A 194 9.23 19.04 17.66
N TYR A 195 8.35 18.52 16.81
CA TYR A 195 8.73 17.92 15.53
C TYR A 195 9.55 18.90 14.67
N ASP A 196 9.08 20.14 14.51
CA ASP A 196 9.75 21.18 13.74
C ASP A 196 11.14 21.52 14.30
N THR A 197 11.28 21.45 15.63
CA THR A 197 12.54 21.69 16.35
C THR A 197 13.53 20.54 16.15
N GLU A 198 13.08 19.29 16.21
CA GLU A 198 13.93 18.09 16.17
C GLU A 198 14.29 17.69 14.72
N PHE A 199 13.36 17.83 13.77
CA PHE A 199 13.48 17.27 12.42
C PHE A 199 13.53 18.34 11.31
N GLY A 200 13.18 19.58 11.67
CA GLY A 200 13.11 20.74 10.80
C GLY A 200 11.71 20.96 10.21
N LYS A 201 11.41 22.20 9.82
CA LYS A 201 10.10 22.64 9.31
C LYS A 201 9.76 22.15 7.90
N SER A 202 10.77 21.70 7.14
CA SER A 202 10.54 21.18 5.79
C SER A 202 10.30 19.69 5.87
N ALA A 203 9.09 19.24 5.51
CA ALA A 203 8.85 17.87 5.13
C ALA A 203 9.80 17.52 3.98
N LYS A 204 10.89 16.82 4.30
CA LYS A 204 11.69 16.16 3.27
C LYS A 204 11.13 14.76 3.25
N LYS A 205 10.70 14.25 2.10
CA LYS A 205 10.23 12.85 1.92
C LYS A 205 11.29 11.86 2.45
N ARG A 206 11.32 11.65 3.75
CA ARG A 206 12.35 10.93 4.52
C ARG A 206 11.77 9.64 5.10
N ASN A 207 10.45 9.57 5.22
CA ASN A 207 9.73 8.50 5.89
C ASN A 207 8.44 8.23 5.12
N ILE A 208 8.37 7.09 4.45
CA ILE A 208 7.16 6.63 3.78
C ILE A 208 6.98 5.18 4.21
N ILE A 209 5.79 4.89 4.73
CA ILE A 209 5.32 3.52 4.86
C ILE A 209 4.65 3.19 3.54
N SER A 210 5.00 2.07 2.94
CA SER A 210 4.28 1.55 1.78
C SER A 210 4.01 0.06 1.95
N LEU A 211 2.77 -0.31 1.72
CA LEU A 211 2.28 -1.68 1.64
C LEU A 211 2.37 -2.13 0.19
N PHE A 212 3.31 -3.03 -0.05
CA PHE A 212 3.46 -3.71 -1.32
C PHE A 212 2.51 -4.90 -1.32
N LEU A 213 2.02 -5.28 -2.49
CA LEU A 213 1.10 -6.40 -2.63
C LEU A 213 1.56 -7.30 -3.77
N PHE A 214 2.03 -8.49 -3.43
CA PHE A 214 2.24 -9.55 -4.40
C PHE A 214 0.94 -10.33 -4.58
N ALA A 215 0.50 -10.51 -5.81
CA ALA A 215 -0.75 -11.17 -6.18
C ALA A 215 -0.46 -12.28 -7.19
N SER A 216 -0.88 -13.51 -6.89
CA SER A 216 -0.63 -14.65 -7.78
C SER A 216 -1.66 -15.75 -7.59
N PRO A 217 -1.95 -16.57 -8.62
CA PRO A 217 -2.59 -17.86 -8.41
C PRO A 217 -1.70 -18.74 -7.50
N LEU A 218 -2.29 -19.73 -6.82
CA LEU A 218 -1.50 -20.75 -6.12
C LEU A 218 -0.83 -21.71 -7.11
N ASN A 219 -1.42 -21.92 -8.28
CA ASN A 219 -0.77 -22.67 -9.36
C ASN A 219 0.44 -21.89 -9.91
N HIS A 220 1.59 -22.56 -9.95
CA HIS A 220 2.86 -21.99 -10.39
C HIS A 220 3.02 -21.95 -11.92
N SER A 221 2.11 -22.56 -12.69
CA SER A 221 2.11 -22.48 -14.15
C SER A 221 0.90 -21.76 -14.69
N SER A 222 1.13 -20.89 -15.66
CA SER A 222 0.13 -20.39 -16.59
C SER A 222 0.51 -20.80 -18.00
N ASP A 223 -0.49 -21.20 -18.77
CA ASP A 223 -0.26 -21.65 -20.15
C ASP A 223 -0.13 -20.48 -21.11
N ARG A 224 -0.72 -19.32 -20.75
CA ARG A 224 -0.71 -18.13 -21.58
C ARG A 224 -0.87 -16.85 -20.75
N ILE A 225 -0.25 -15.77 -21.22
CA ILE A 225 -0.61 -14.40 -20.84
C ILE A 225 -1.17 -13.69 -22.06
N GLU A 226 -2.28 -12.99 -21.88
CA GLU A 226 -2.76 -11.97 -22.81
C GLU A 226 -2.57 -10.59 -22.21
N VAL A 227 -2.04 -9.66 -23.00
CA VAL A 227 -1.84 -8.27 -22.61
C VAL A 227 -2.53 -7.39 -23.63
N SER A 228 -3.41 -6.53 -23.16
CA SER A 228 -4.13 -5.56 -23.98
C SER A 228 -3.93 -4.17 -23.42
N GLU A 229 -3.48 -3.26 -24.27
CA GLU A 229 -3.41 -1.83 -23.99
C GLU A 229 -4.59 -1.13 -24.66
N TYR A 230 -5.26 -0.26 -23.92
CA TYR A 230 -6.43 0.48 -24.39
C TYR A 230 -6.25 1.98 -24.16
N ARG A 231 -6.66 2.80 -25.13
CA ARG A 231 -6.64 4.27 -25.04
C ARG A 231 -8.04 4.83 -25.19
N ASP A 232 -8.52 5.55 -24.17
CA ASP A 232 -9.72 6.37 -24.19
C ASP A 232 -9.48 7.66 -25.00
N VAL A 233 -9.18 7.51 -26.30
CA VAL A 233 -9.27 8.63 -27.24
C VAL A 233 -10.53 8.43 -28.05
N ILE A 234 -11.48 9.35 -27.86
CA ILE A 234 -12.72 9.56 -28.63
C ILE A 234 -12.68 8.81 -29.97
N ASP A 235 -13.48 7.74 -30.06
CA ASP A 235 -13.87 6.98 -31.26
C ASP A 235 -12.83 6.14 -32.03
N ILE A 236 -11.66 5.79 -31.48
CA ILE A 236 -10.80 4.76 -32.11
C ILE A 236 -10.24 3.77 -31.09
N ASN A 237 -10.95 2.66 -30.87
CA ASN A 237 -10.41 1.47 -30.20
C ASN A 237 -9.23 0.93 -31.03
N ARG A 238 -8.00 1.18 -30.58
CA ARG A 238 -6.82 0.42 -31.02
C ARG A 238 -6.49 -0.59 -29.94
N ASP A 239 -7.13 -1.74 -30.00
CA ASP A 239 -6.72 -2.90 -29.22
C ASP A 239 -5.39 -3.40 -29.80
N GLN A 240 -4.29 -3.22 -29.06
CA GLN A 240 -3.04 -3.93 -29.35
C GLN A 240 -2.92 -5.09 -28.38
N ASP A 241 -3.28 -6.27 -28.88
CA ASP A 241 -3.06 -7.53 -28.18
C ASP A 241 -1.62 -7.99 -28.37
N TYR A 242 -0.85 -7.99 -27.29
CA TYR A 242 0.49 -8.55 -27.26
C TYR A 242 0.43 -9.97 -26.69
N LEU A 243 0.72 -10.95 -27.55
CA LEU A 243 1.06 -12.31 -27.13
C LEU A 243 2.57 -12.38 -26.89
N PHE A 244 2.98 -12.47 -25.63
CA PHE A 244 4.37 -12.76 -25.30
C PHE A 244 4.66 -14.21 -25.68
N SER A 245 5.45 -14.44 -26.73
CA SER A 245 5.94 -15.76 -27.11
C SER A 245 7.39 -15.66 -27.60
N PRO A 246 8.34 -16.44 -27.04
CA PRO A 246 8.13 -17.44 -25.99
C PRO A 246 7.97 -16.79 -24.60
N TYR A 247 6.86 -17.10 -23.92
CA TYR A 247 6.59 -16.69 -22.54
C TYR A 247 6.99 -17.80 -21.56
N PRO A 248 7.76 -17.51 -20.51
CA PRO A 248 8.04 -18.48 -19.46
C PRO A 248 6.76 -18.76 -18.66
N LYS A 249 6.21 -19.97 -18.77
CA LYS A 249 4.99 -20.43 -18.08
C LYS A 249 4.95 -20.17 -16.57
N SER A 250 6.11 -19.97 -15.95
CA SER A 250 6.23 -19.66 -14.52
C SER A 250 5.94 -18.20 -14.15
N LYS A 251 5.88 -17.26 -15.10
CA LYS A 251 5.78 -15.82 -14.81
C LYS A 251 4.32 -15.36 -14.64
N ASN A 252 3.60 -15.80 -13.63
CA ASN A 252 2.15 -15.55 -13.50
C ASN A 252 1.74 -14.72 -12.27
N ALA A 253 2.59 -13.80 -11.82
CA ALA A 253 2.31 -12.95 -10.66
C ALA A 253 2.44 -11.46 -10.96
N THR A 254 1.68 -10.66 -10.22
CA THR A 254 1.77 -9.19 -10.23
C THR A 254 2.34 -8.69 -8.91
N LEU A 255 3.26 -7.74 -8.96
CA LEU A 255 3.77 -7.04 -7.78
C LEU A 255 3.39 -5.56 -7.85
N TYR A 256 2.55 -5.13 -6.93
CA TYR A 256 2.19 -3.73 -6.70
C TYR A 256 3.10 -3.14 -5.64
N THR A 257 3.78 -2.04 -5.95
CA THR A 257 4.71 -1.38 -5.03
C THR A 257 4.21 -0.03 -4.53
N GLY A 258 3.14 0.50 -5.15
CA GLY A 258 2.61 1.83 -4.86
C GLY A 258 3.73 2.88 -4.89
N ASP A 259 3.85 3.64 -3.81
CA ASP A 259 4.85 4.70 -3.65
C ASP A 259 6.04 4.26 -2.79
N GLY A 260 6.26 2.94 -2.72
CA GLY A 260 7.33 2.32 -1.96
C GLY A 260 8.74 2.63 -2.46
N TYR A 261 9.74 2.15 -1.73
CA TYR A 261 11.15 2.37 -2.05
C TYR A 261 11.85 1.05 -2.33
N LEU A 262 12.34 0.91 -3.56
CA LEU A 262 13.33 -0.08 -3.96
C LEU A 262 14.55 0.67 -4.51
N ASP A 263 15.09 1.56 -3.69
CA ASP A 263 16.24 2.44 -3.94
C ASP A 263 17.58 1.85 -3.46
N LYS A 264 17.56 0.62 -2.92
CA LYS A 264 18.73 -0.13 -2.49
C LYS A 264 18.53 -1.63 -2.70
N GLU A 265 19.59 -2.34 -3.07
CA GLU A 265 19.61 -3.81 -3.17
C GLU A 265 19.14 -4.49 -1.89
N SER A 266 19.51 -3.95 -0.72
CA SER A 266 19.10 -4.52 0.57
C SER A 266 17.58 -4.51 0.78
N ARG A 267 16.87 -3.49 0.29
CA ARG A 267 15.39 -3.42 0.34
C ARG A 267 14.76 -4.46 -0.59
N LEU A 268 15.29 -4.60 -1.80
CA LEU A 268 14.85 -5.66 -2.71
C LEU A 268 15.08 -7.04 -2.08
N LYS A 269 16.23 -7.25 -1.46
CA LYS A 269 16.55 -8.50 -0.77
C LYS A 269 15.54 -8.79 0.33
N SER A 270 15.22 -7.81 1.19
CA SER A 270 14.21 -7.98 2.25
C SER A 270 12.83 -8.33 1.70
N LEU A 271 12.39 -7.66 0.63
CA LEU A 271 11.13 -7.98 -0.06
C LEU A 271 11.14 -9.41 -0.64
N ARG A 272 12.23 -9.79 -1.32
CA ARG A 272 12.42 -11.09 -1.94
C ARG A 272 12.48 -12.23 -0.91
N ASP A 273 13.19 -12.02 0.20
CA ASP A 273 13.24 -12.97 1.33
C ASP A 273 11.85 -13.14 1.97
N TYR A 274 11.03 -12.08 2.00
CA TYR A 274 9.68 -12.12 2.55
C TYR A 274 8.69 -12.84 1.63
N ILE A 275 8.67 -12.50 0.33
CA ILE A 275 7.79 -13.13 -0.67
C ILE A 275 8.18 -14.60 -0.93
N GLY A 276 9.48 -14.89 -0.81
CA GLY A 276 10.07 -16.18 -1.13
C GLY A 276 10.56 -16.25 -2.59
N GLU A 277 11.71 -16.88 -2.78
CA GLU A 277 12.44 -16.95 -4.05
C GLU A 277 11.59 -17.46 -5.22
N GLU A 278 10.85 -18.55 -5.00
CA GLU A 278 10.03 -19.17 -6.03
C GLU A 278 8.83 -18.31 -6.42
N ASN A 279 8.25 -17.54 -5.48
CA ASN A 279 7.20 -16.57 -5.79
C ASN A 279 7.76 -15.36 -6.52
N PHE A 280 8.91 -14.86 -6.07
CA PHE A 280 9.55 -13.69 -6.64
C PHE A 280 9.92 -13.90 -8.12
N LYS A 281 10.42 -15.09 -8.48
CA LYS A 281 10.68 -15.44 -9.88
C LYS A 281 9.45 -15.37 -10.78
N ARG A 282 8.23 -15.48 -10.24
CA ARG A 282 6.97 -15.50 -10.99
C ARG A 282 6.47 -14.10 -11.37
N ILE A 283 7.08 -13.02 -10.89
CA ILE A 283 6.66 -11.65 -11.17
C ILE A 283 6.74 -11.39 -12.68
N SER A 284 5.59 -11.33 -13.36
CA SER A 284 5.45 -10.92 -14.76
C SER A 284 5.10 -9.46 -14.89
N CYS A 285 4.12 -9.00 -14.10
CA CYS A 285 3.69 -7.61 -14.11
C CYS A 285 4.23 -6.92 -12.86
N PHE A 286 4.94 -5.81 -13.06
CA PHE A 286 5.54 -5.05 -11.98
C PHE A 286 5.11 -3.60 -12.05
N GLN A 287 4.38 -3.12 -11.05
CA GLN A 287 4.12 -1.69 -10.92
C GLN A 287 5.40 -0.99 -10.44
N VAL A 288 5.91 -0.05 -11.23
CA VAL A 288 7.11 0.73 -10.89
C VAL A 288 6.74 1.79 -9.85
N MET A 289 7.57 1.89 -8.81
CA MET A 289 7.33 2.72 -7.64
C MET A 289 7.14 4.20 -7.97
N HIS A 290 6.19 4.85 -7.30
CA HIS A 290 5.98 6.30 -7.29
C HIS A 290 6.07 6.91 -8.69
N HIS A 291 5.29 6.36 -9.63
CA HIS A 291 5.21 6.84 -11.01
C HIS A 291 6.53 6.74 -11.81
N GLY A 292 7.56 6.05 -11.31
CA GLY A 292 8.92 6.05 -11.89
C GLY A 292 9.83 7.15 -11.32
N ALA A 293 9.75 7.40 -10.01
CA ALA A 293 10.62 8.37 -9.35
C ALA A 293 12.03 7.83 -9.09
N ARG A 294 13.06 8.61 -9.48
CA ARG A 294 14.48 8.28 -9.25
C ARG A 294 14.84 8.04 -7.78
N SER A 295 14.12 8.67 -6.85
CA SER A 295 14.39 8.56 -5.41
C SER A 295 13.91 7.24 -4.81
N CYS A 296 13.09 6.47 -5.54
CA CYS A 296 12.47 5.23 -5.09
C CYS A 296 13.08 4.00 -5.76
N TRP A 297 14.17 4.18 -6.54
CA TRP A 297 14.74 3.20 -7.46
C TRP A 297 16.27 3.20 -7.37
N TYR A 298 16.91 2.03 -7.57
CA TYR A 298 18.35 1.92 -7.81
C TYR A 298 18.66 1.34 -9.19
N GLU A 299 19.83 1.69 -9.72
CA GLU A 299 20.30 1.22 -11.02
C GLU A 299 20.47 -0.29 -11.10
N GLY A 300 19.78 -0.95 -12.05
CA GLY A 300 19.78 -2.40 -12.20
C GLY A 300 18.58 -3.10 -11.55
N LEU A 301 17.68 -2.38 -10.87
CA LEU A 301 16.49 -2.96 -10.25
C LEU A 301 15.67 -3.81 -11.23
N ALA A 302 15.47 -3.33 -12.46
CA ALA A 302 14.73 -4.07 -13.47
C ALA A 302 15.39 -5.41 -13.81
N SER A 303 16.72 -5.45 -13.85
CA SER A 303 17.51 -6.66 -14.09
C SER A 303 17.48 -7.65 -12.93
N ASP A 304 17.22 -7.19 -11.71
CA ASP A 304 17.10 -8.06 -10.53
C ASP A 304 15.69 -8.66 -10.40
N ILE A 305 14.64 -7.90 -10.73
CA ILE A 305 13.25 -8.36 -10.70
C ILE A 305 12.93 -9.23 -11.94
N LYS A 306 13.45 -8.83 -13.10
CA LYS A 306 13.18 -9.41 -14.43
C LYS A 306 11.68 -9.56 -14.72
N PRO A 307 10.85 -8.51 -14.61
CA PRO A 307 9.45 -8.61 -15.00
C PRO A 307 9.33 -8.78 -16.52
N LEU A 308 8.17 -9.20 -16.99
CA LEU A 308 7.87 -9.18 -18.42
C LEU A 308 7.35 -7.82 -18.86
N ILE A 309 6.57 -7.19 -17.98
CA ILE A 309 5.90 -5.91 -18.17
C ILE A 309 6.16 -5.06 -16.94
N SER A 310 6.53 -3.81 -17.17
CA SER A 310 6.73 -2.81 -16.13
C SER A 310 5.73 -1.68 -16.31
N VAL A 311 4.91 -1.43 -15.30
CA VAL A 311 3.79 -0.50 -15.38
C VAL A 311 4.14 0.79 -14.67
N PHE A 312 4.17 1.88 -15.41
CA PHE A 312 4.36 3.22 -14.90
C PHE A 312 2.98 3.90 -14.83
N SER A 313 2.39 3.93 -13.64
CA SER A 313 1.17 4.72 -13.41
C SER A 313 1.58 6.19 -13.34
N ALA A 314 1.56 6.96 -14.42
CA ALA A 314 2.01 8.34 -14.40
C ALA A 314 1.30 9.20 -15.46
N ASP A 315 0.93 10.42 -15.09
CA ASP A 315 0.31 11.38 -16.01
C ASP A 315 1.39 12.02 -16.90
N ALA A 316 1.38 11.67 -18.19
CA ALA A 316 2.32 12.19 -19.19
C ALA A 316 2.32 13.72 -19.31
N THR A 317 1.22 14.38 -18.93
CA THR A 317 1.04 15.83 -19.05
C THR A 317 1.56 16.58 -17.83
N ARG A 318 1.81 15.89 -16.71
CA ARG A 318 2.26 16.49 -15.46
C ARG A 318 3.70 16.97 -15.56
N LYS A 319 3.90 18.28 -15.62
CA LYS A 319 5.24 18.88 -15.78
C LYS A 319 6.10 18.90 -14.52
N ARG A 320 5.51 18.86 -13.31
CA ARG A 320 6.24 18.91 -12.02
C ARG A 320 5.53 18.08 -10.95
N PRO A 321 6.23 17.18 -10.23
CA PRO A 321 7.64 16.82 -10.37
C PRO A 321 8.03 16.07 -11.66
N GLY A 322 7.10 15.78 -12.58
CA GLY A 322 7.41 15.20 -13.90
C GLY A 322 7.90 13.76 -13.80
N HIS A 323 7.03 12.80 -14.06
CA HIS A 323 7.33 11.37 -13.99
C HIS A 323 6.81 10.66 -15.25
N PRO A 324 7.43 9.54 -15.67
CA PRO A 324 8.61 8.90 -15.09
C PRO A 324 9.91 9.66 -15.34
N HIS A 325 10.93 9.44 -14.50
CA HIS A 325 12.28 9.93 -14.80
C HIS A 325 12.94 9.06 -15.87
N GLY A 326 13.71 9.68 -16.77
CA GLY A 326 14.27 9.01 -17.95
C GLY A 326 15.24 7.87 -17.62
N GLU A 327 16.02 7.99 -16.55
CA GLU A 327 16.92 6.93 -16.09
C GLU A 327 16.16 5.69 -15.56
N VAL A 328 15.05 5.89 -14.85
CA VAL A 328 14.20 4.79 -14.37
C VAL A 328 13.54 4.11 -15.56
N LEU A 329 12.96 4.89 -16.48
CA LEU A 329 12.37 4.35 -17.71
C LEU A 329 13.40 3.54 -18.50
N ARG A 330 14.65 4.01 -18.61
CA ARG A 330 15.73 3.33 -19.33
C ARG A 330 16.06 1.97 -18.73
N ASP A 331 16.13 1.86 -17.41
CA ASP A 331 16.38 0.59 -16.71
C ASP A 331 15.32 -0.45 -17.04
N PHE A 332 14.07 -0.02 -17.16
CA PHE A 332 12.92 -0.88 -17.45
C PHE A 332 12.63 -1.10 -18.94
N LEU A 333 13.34 -0.44 -19.87
CA LEU A 333 13.17 -0.65 -21.32
C LEU A 333 13.24 -2.13 -21.76
N PRO A 334 14.14 -2.98 -21.22
CA PRO A 334 14.18 -4.40 -21.57
C PRO A 334 12.96 -5.21 -21.08
N HIS A 335 12.09 -4.60 -20.28
CA HIS A 335 10.99 -5.24 -19.56
C HIS A 335 9.63 -4.59 -19.89
N SER A 336 9.42 -4.27 -21.17
CA SER A 336 8.16 -3.78 -21.76
C SER A 336 7.47 -2.70 -20.90
N PRO A 337 8.05 -1.50 -20.80
CA PRO A 337 7.46 -0.43 -20.00
C PRO A 337 6.17 0.08 -20.63
N VAL A 338 5.09 0.10 -19.85
CA VAL A 338 3.77 0.60 -20.23
C VAL A 338 3.41 1.77 -19.33
N LEU A 339 3.07 2.90 -19.93
CA LEU A 339 2.56 4.07 -19.22
C LEU A 339 1.02 3.96 -19.12
N VAL A 340 0.49 4.02 -17.90
CA VAL A 340 -0.95 4.02 -17.64
C VAL A 340 -1.35 5.29 -16.89
N ASP A 341 -2.51 5.85 -17.24
CA ASP A 341 -3.03 7.08 -16.66
C ASP A 341 -4.57 7.10 -16.73
N LYS A 342 -5.17 8.29 -16.82
CA LYS A 342 -6.64 8.43 -16.88
C LYS A 342 -7.22 8.07 -18.25
N GLU A 343 -6.38 8.06 -19.29
CA GLU A 343 -6.75 7.82 -20.68
C GLU A 343 -6.16 6.48 -21.18
N ASN A 344 -5.03 6.05 -20.63
CA ASN A 344 -4.33 4.84 -21.03
C ASN A 344 -4.50 3.74 -19.97
N ASN A 345 -5.10 2.62 -20.37
CA ASN A 345 -5.37 1.47 -19.52
C ASN A 345 -4.57 0.24 -19.98
N LEU A 346 -4.22 -0.64 -19.05
CA LEU A 346 -3.56 -1.92 -19.31
C LEU A 346 -4.38 -3.05 -18.67
N SER A 347 -4.66 -4.10 -19.43
CA SER A 347 -5.22 -5.35 -18.91
C SER A 347 -4.24 -6.50 -19.16
N VAL A 348 -3.93 -7.24 -18.08
CA VAL A 348 -3.09 -8.43 -18.12
C VAL A 348 -3.91 -9.61 -17.62
N LYS A 349 -4.05 -10.64 -18.45
CA LYS A 349 -4.82 -11.85 -18.14
C LYS A 349 -3.91 -13.07 -18.15
N PHE A 350 -3.97 -13.84 -17.06
CA PHE A 350 -3.26 -15.11 -16.90
C PHE A 350 -4.26 -16.25 -17.12
N TYR A 351 -3.90 -17.21 -17.99
CA TYR A 351 -4.72 -18.40 -18.28
C TYR A 351 -4.07 -19.67 -17.75
#